data_AF-A0A1P9X3E8-F1
#
_entry.id   AF-A0A1P9X3E8-F1
#
_cell.length_a   1.000
_cell.length_b   1.000
_cell.length_c   1.000
_cell.angle_alpha   90.00
_cell.angle_beta   90.00
_cell.angle_gamma   90.00
#
_symmetry.space_group_name_H-M   'P 1'
#
loop_
_entity.id
_entity.type
_entity.pdbx_description
1 polymer ?
#
loop_
_entity_poly.entity_id
_entity_poly.type
_entity_poly.pdbx_seq_one_letter_code
_entity_poly.pdbx_strand_id
1 'polypeptide(L)'
;MMKPLLFLFFFFASLSVQARPANALPLVAAHIDDEYDRYKKKGDDLFRVGNYAEAVKQYRNCLEVPTFENDAYAKGQIERCTNALNLRQKADSTLQKGDEKSAMPLFNQLLSLNADDGITKATLVDYYEQKANRLYGDKWFPEAKGQYENALRYATNPTKRSTLELQIRNSEENTISKVITDTEVARPSKRIGLKLLTGAVAIGAGAYAMVLRTDYQAKLNKLNEVGRTVDPDNDGIINTPDAYRQYASAYADAEVAQRKNGLYKACLGIAATAVLLETYLLIRKPKVRETALQVNPSSHSWGVAVRYSF
;
A
#
# COMPACT_ATOMS: atom_id res chain seq x y z
N MET A 1 22.29 73.00 84.23
CA MET A 1 21.21 71.99 84.07
C MET A 1 20.61 72.14 82.69
N MET A 2 20.79 71.16 81.80
CA MET A 2 19.84 70.67 80.78
C MET A 2 20.61 69.75 79.82
N LYS A 3 20.01 68.57 79.58
CA LYS A 3 20.55 67.40 78.87
C LYS A 3 20.42 67.57 77.33
N PRO A 4 21.20 66.84 76.52
CA PRO A 4 21.07 66.85 75.06
C PRO A 4 19.84 66.05 74.64
N LEU A 5 18.99 66.64 73.80
CA LEU A 5 17.83 65.96 73.19
C LEU A 5 18.23 65.48 71.79
N LEU A 6 18.39 64.17 71.68
CA LEU A 6 18.66 63.42 70.45
C LEU A 6 17.38 63.42 69.59
N PHE A 7 17.38 64.13 68.46
CA PHE A 7 16.28 64.10 67.50
C PHE A 7 16.42 62.87 66.61
N LEU A 8 15.55 61.88 66.83
CA LEU A 8 15.43 60.66 66.04
C LEU A 8 14.46 60.93 64.88
N PHE A 9 14.98 61.04 63.66
CA PHE A 9 14.18 61.19 62.44
C PHE A 9 13.62 59.81 62.05
N PHE A 10 12.33 59.58 62.27
CA PHE A 10 11.61 58.43 61.71
C PHE A 10 11.30 58.72 60.23
N PHE A 11 12.02 58.07 59.33
CA PHE A 11 11.71 58.03 57.90
C PHE A 11 10.60 56.98 57.69
N PHE A 12 9.33 57.40 57.65
CA PHE A 12 8.24 56.53 57.19
C PHE A 12 8.32 56.42 55.66
N ALA A 13 8.95 55.35 55.17
CA ALA A 13 8.82 54.94 53.78
C ALA A 13 7.39 54.39 53.58
N SER A 14 6.51 55.19 53.00
CA SER A 14 5.23 54.71 52.48
C SER A 14 5.50 53.77 51.30
N LEU A 15 5.47 52.47 51.54
CA LEU A 15 5.35 51.45 50.51
C LEU A 15 4.00 51.63 49.81
N SER A 16 4.00 52.37 48.71
CA SER A 16 2.93 52.30 47.72
C SER A 16 3.03 50.94 47.06
N VAL A 17 2.16 50.01 47.49
CA VAL A 17 1.92 48.76 46.76
C VAL A 17 1.27 49.14 45.43
N GLN A 18 2.09 49.36 44.41
CA GLN A 18 1.63 49.27 43.03
C GLN A 18 1.26 47.81 42.78
N ALA A 19 -0.03 47.50 42.86
CA ALA A 19 -0.56 46.30 42.26
C ALA A 19 -0.27 46.36 40.75
N ARG A 20 0.79 45.70 40.31
CA ARG A 20 0.95 45.35 38.90
C ARG A 20 -0.26 44.50 38.52
N PRO A 21 -1.03 44.85 37.47
CA PRO A 21 -1.96 43.88 36.90
C PRO A 21 -1.11 42.69 36.45
N ALA A 22 -1.34 41.54 37.07
CA ALA A 22 -0.74 40.29 36.62
C ALA A 22 -1.26 40.04 35.20
N ASN A 23 -0.39 40.19 34.21
CA ASN A 23 -0.66 39.76 32.84
C ASN A 23 -0.88 38.24 32.85
N ALA A 24 -2.14 37.81 32.97
CA ALA A 24 -2.58 36.43 32.75
C ALA A 24 -2.57 36.03 31.25
N LEU A 25 -2.18 36.96 30.38
CA LEU A 25 -2.25 36.86 28.92
C LEU A 25 -1.20 35.94 28.22
N PRO A 26 0.02 35.70 28.73
CA PRO A 26 1.00 34.92 27.97
C PRO A 26 0.75 33.40 27.99
N LEU A 27 0.21 32.86 29.10
CA LEU A 27 0.00 31.41 29.22
C LEU A 27 -1.19 30.91 28.39
N VAL A 28 -2.25 31.70 28.28
CA VAL A 28 -3.43 31.37 27.46
C VAL A 28 -3.11 31.49 25.97
N ALA A 29 -2.38 32.54 25.56
CA ALA A 29 -1.96 32.70 24.17
C ALA A 29 -1.05 31.54 23.71
N ALA A 30 -0.05 31.14 24.51
CA ALA A 30 0.82 30.01 24.18
C ALA A 30 0.06 28.68 24.03
N HIS A 31 -0.95 28.43 24.88
CA HIS A 31 -1.76 27.21 24.79
C HIS A 31 -2.66 27.15 23.54
N ILE A 32 -3.17 28.30 23.09
CA ILE A 32 -3.98 28.43 21.87
C ILE A 32 -3.12 28.16 20.64
N ASP A 33 -1.90 28.71 20.60
CA ASP A 33 -0.95 28.48 19.49
C ASP A 33 -0.55 26.99 19.39
N ASP A 34 -0.29 26.33 20.54
CA ASP A 34 0.01 24.89 20.59
C ASP A 34 -1.12 24.01 20.04
N GLU A 35 -2.38 24.39 20.29
CA GLU A 35 -3.55 23.66 19.81
C GLU A 35 -3.73 23.82 18.29
N TYR A 36 -3.61 25.05 17.78
CA TYR A 36 -3.66 25.32 16.34
C TYR A 36 -2.56 24.53 15.60
N ASP A 37 -1.32 24.59 16.07
CA ASP A 37 -0.18 23.92 15.42
C ASP A 37 -0.34 22.40 15.42
N ARG A 38 -0.93 21.83 16.47
CA ARG A 38 -1.24 20.40 16.55
C ARG A 38 -2.25 20.00 15.48
N TYR A 39 -3.36 20.72 15.33
CA TYR A 39 -4.36 20.42 14.31
C TYR A 39 -3.81 20.60 12.91
N LYS A 40 -3.07 21.70 12.68
CA LYS A 40 -2.42 22.01 11.41
C LYS A 40 -1.48 20.88 10.97
N LYS A 41 -0.54 20.49 11.84
CA LYS A 41 0.41 19.42 11.56
C LYS A 41 -0.29 18.10 11.24
N LYS A 42 -1.31 17.73 12.01
CA LYS A 42 -2.06 16.50 11.76
C LYS A 42 -2.83 16.57 10.44
N GLY A 43 -3.41 17.71 10.10
CA GLY A 43 -4.04 17.97 8.80
C GLY A 43 -3.06 17.81 7.65
N ASP A 44 -1.87 18.40 7.77
CA ASP A 44 -0.81 18.34 6.76
C ASP A 44 -0.29 16.91 6.55
N ASP A 45 -0.10 16.15 7.63
CA ASP A 45 0.29 14.74 7.56
C ASP A 45 -0.77 13.88 6.87
N LEU A 46 -2.05 14.13 7.17
CA LEU A 46 -3.18 13.45 6.54
C LEU A 46 -3.32 13.84 5.06
N PHE A 47 -3.15 15.12 4.72
CA PHE A 47 -3.15 15.61 3.35
C PHE A 47 -2.05 14.92 2.55
N ARG A 48 -0.82 14.92 3.08
CA ARG A 48 0.36 14.32 2.43
C ARG A 48 0.11 12.87 2.02
N VAL A 49 -0.43 12.04 2.93
CA VAL A 49 -0.71 10.63 2.62
C VAL A 49 -1.97 10.40 1.78
N GLY A 50 -2.73 11.46 1.48
CA GLY A 50 -3.95 11.41 0.66
C GLY A 50 -5.23 11.11 1.44
N ASN A 51 -5.21 11.19 2.77
CA ASN A 51 -6.41 11.07 3.61
C ASN A 51 -7.12 12.43 3.75
N TYR A 52 -7.63 12.91 2.62
CA TYR A 52 -8.20 14.25 2.51
C TYR A 52 -9.44 14.48 3.38
N ALA A 53 -10.26 13.45 3.60
CA ALA A 53 -11.47 13.58 4.43
C ALA A 53 -11.12 13.88 5.89
N GLU A 54 -10.16 13.16 6.46
CA GLU A 54 -9.68 13.43 7.82
C GLU A 54 -8.85 14.72 7.88
N ALA A 55 -8.10 15.05 6.83
CA ALA A 55 -7.36 16.31 6.74
C ALA A 55 -8.32 17.51 6.84
N VAL A 56 -9.44 17.50 6.10
CA VAL A 56 -10.49 18.53 6.20
C VAL A 56 -11.00 18.70 7.63
N LYS A 57 -11.21 17.60 8.37
CA LYS A 57 -11.64 17.68 9.77
C LYS A 57 -10.60 18.41 10.62
N GLN A 58 -9.31 18.07 10.48
CA GLN A 58 -8.26 18.75 11.26
C GLN A 58 -8.13 20.23 10.88
N TYR A 59 -8.22 20.59 9.60
CA TYR A 59 -8.19 22.00 9.20
C TYR A 59 -9.45 22.76 9.65
N ARG A 60 -10.61 22.11 9.76
CA ARG A 60 -11.78 22.74 10.39
C ARG A 60 -11.55 22.99 11.87
N ASN A 61 -10.93 22.05 12.58
CA ASN A 61 -10.55 22.27 13.98
C ASN A 61 -9.61 23.48 14.12
N CYS A 62 -8.69 23.74 13.19
CA CYS A 62 -7.88 24.97 13.19
C CYS A 62 -8.74 26.24 13.19
N LEU A 63 -9.87 26.23 12.47
CA LEU A 63 -10.81 27.36 12.40
C LEU A 63 -11.73 27.46 13.63
N GLU A 64 -11.75 26.44 14.48
CA GLU A 64 -12.47 26.45 15.76
C GLU A 64 -11.59 26.96 16.92
N VAL A 65 -10.27 27.06 16.70
CA VAL A 65 -9.35 27.65 17.68
C VAL A 65 -9.60 29.16 17.77
N PRO A 66 -9.78 29.73 18.99
CA PRO A 66 -10.02 31.16 19.17
C PRO A 66 -8.96 32.00 18.48
N THR A 67 -9.37 33.06 17.78
CA THR A 67 -8.54 33.98 16.98
C THR A 67 -8.09 33.47 15.61
N PHE A 68 -8.39 32.21 15.26
CA PHE A 68 -8.03 31.58 13.98
C PHE A 68 -9.24 31.29 13.07
N GLU A 69 -10.42 31.81 13.37
CA GLU A 69 -11.69 31.51 12.66
C GLU A 69 -11.63 31.91 11.17
N ASN A 70 -10.72 32.83 10.84
CA ASN A 70 -10.49 33.32 9.49
C ASN A 70 -9.12 32.97 8.91
N ASP A 71 -8.44 31.96 9.47
CA ASP A 71 -7.13 31.53 8.97
C ASP A 71 -7.17 31.15 7.48
N ALA A 72 -6.40 31.86 6.68
CA ALA A 72 -6.33 31.68 5.24
C ALA A 72 -5.68 30.34 4.87
N TYR A 73 -4.73 29.87 5.69
CA TYR A 73 -4.06 28.60 5.45
C TYR A 73 -5.04 27.43 5.56
N ALA A 74 -5.73 27.29 6.69
CA ALA A 74 -6.69 26.23 6.91
C ALA A 74 -7.83 26.25 5.88
N LYS A 75 -8.38 27.42 5.54
CA LYS A 75 -9.40 27.55 4.48
C LYS A 75 -8.89 27.08 3.12
N GLY A 76 -7.70 27.51 2.73
CA GLY A 76 -7.07 27.08 1.47
C GLY A 76 -6.80 25.58 1.41
N GLN A 77 -6.39 24.96 2.53
CA GLN A 77 -6.18 23.52 2.58
C GLN A 77 -7.48 22.73 2.54
N ILE A 78 -8.56 23.21 3.16
CA ILE A 78 -9.89 22.62 3.04
C ILE A 78 -10.34 22.59 1.57
N GLU A 79 -10.15 23.68 0.84
CA GLU A 79 -10.47 23.75 -0.59
C GLU A 79 -9.63 22.75 -1.41
N ARG A 80 -8.31 22.70 -1.19
CA ARG A 80 -7.43 21.73 -1.84
C ARG A 80 -7.85 20.29 -1.56
N CYS A 81 -8.15 19.94 -0.31
CA CYS A 81 -8.64 18.62 0.05
C CYS A 81 -9.97 18.29 -0.64
N THR A 82 -10.89 19.26 -0.70
CA THR A 82 -12.20 19.08 -1.33
C THR A 82 -12.06 18.82 -2.83
N ASN A 83 -11.19 19.58 -3.51
CA ASN A 83 -10.84 19.33 -4.91
C ASN A 83 -10.25 17.93 -5.11
N ALA A 84 -9.31 17.54 -4.23
CA ALA A 84 -8.70 16.21 -4.27
C ALA A 84 -9.72 15.07 -4.12
N LEU A 85 -10.67 15.19 -3.20
CA LEU A 85 -11.77 14.24 -3.01
C LEU A 85 -12.65 14.12 -4.25
N ASN A 86 -13.03 15.25 -4.85
CA ASN A 86 -13.85 15.28 -6.05
C ASN A 86 -13.12 14.62 -7.24
N LEU A 87 -11.83 14.91 -7.41
CA LEU A 87 -11.00 14.28 -8.44
C LEU A 87 -10.93 12.77 -8.24
N ARG A 88 -10.65 12.31 -7.01
CA ARG A 88 -10.59 10.88 -6.68
C ARG A 88 -11.92 10.18 -6.96
N GLN A 89 -13.02 10.73 -6.46
CA GLN A 89 -14.36 10.15 -6.67
C GLN A 89 -14.71 10.05 -8.17
N LYS A 90 -14.41 11.09 -8.94
CA LYS A 90 -14.64 11.09 -10.39
C LYS A 90 -13.74 10.08 -11.09
N ALA A 91 -12.47 9.98 -10.71
CA ALA A 91 -11.52 9.02 -11.27
C ALA A 91 -11.96 7.58 -10.99
N ASP A 92 -12.27 7.26 -9.74
CA ASP A 92 -12.70 5.93 -9.31
C ASP A 92 -14.00 5.50 -9.99
N SER A 93 -15.01 6.37 -10.03
CA SER A 93 -16.29 6.07 -10.70
C SER A 93 -16.14 5.91 -12.21
N THR A 94 -15.22 6.63 -12.84
CA THR A 94 -14.91 6.50 -14.27
C THR A 94 -14.18 5.19 -14.55
N LEU A 95 -13.24 4.82 -13.68
CA LEU A 95 -12.49 3.57 -13.77
C LEU A 95 -13.39 2.35 -13.56
N GLN A 96 -14.33 2.41 -12.61
CA GLN A 96 -15.32 1.36 -12.36
C GLN A 96 -16.22 1.10 -13.58
N LYS A 97 -16.47 2.11 -14.41
CA LYS A 97 -17.20 1.98 -15.68
C LYS A 97 -16.34 1.38 -16.81
N GLY A 98 -15.05 1.13 -16.55
CA GLY A 98 -14.10 0.63 -17.53
C GLY A 98 -13.51 1.72 -18.45
N ASP A 99 -13.82 3.00 -18.22
CA ASP A 99 -13.28 4.10 -19.01
C ASP A 99 -11.91 4.57 -18.47
N GLU A 100 -10.91 3.72 -18.66
CA GLU A 100 -9.53 4.01 -18.23
C GLU A 100 -9.00 5.31 -18.87
N LYS A 101 -9.33 5.56 -20.14
CA LYS A 101 -8.83 6.71 -20.89
C LYS A 101 -9.23 8.03 -20.24
N SER A 102 -10.45 8.10 -19.71
CA SER A 102 -10.94 9.28 -18.99
C SER A 102 -10.53 9.29 -17.51
N ALA A 103 -10.32 8.13 -16.88
CA ALA A 103 -9.92 8.04 -15.47
C ALA A 103 -8.46 8.44 -15.23
N MET A 104 -7.52 8.04 -16.08
CA MET A 104 -6.09 8.27 -15.87
C MET A 104 -5.70 9.76 -15.79
N PRO A 105 -6.23 10.67 -16.64
CA PRO A 105 -5.99 12.10 -16.50
C PRO A 105 -6.43 12.67 -15.14
N LEU A 106 -7.52 12.14 -14.56
CA LEU A 106 -8.03 12.59 -13.26
C LEU A 106 -7.09 12.15 -12.12
N PHE A 107 -6.58 10.92 -12.16
CA PHE A 107 -5.55 10.49 -11.21
C PHE A 107 -4.25 11.27 -11.37
N ASN A 108 -3.84 11.59 -12.59
CA ASN A 108 -2.66 12.42 -12.83
C ASN A 108 -2.85 13.84 -12.28
N GLN A 109 -4.04 14.43 -12.45
CA GLN A 109 -4.38 15.72 -11.87
C GLN A 109 -4.40 15.67 -10.33
N LEU A 110 -4.86 14.55 -9.75
CA LEU A 110 -4.81 14.35 -8.31
C LEU A 110 -3.37 14.26 -7.80
N LEU A 111 -2.50 13.52 -8.50
CA LEU A 111 -1.09 13.40 -8.15
C LEU A 111 -0.28 14.67 -8.43
N SER A 112 -0.72 15.55 -9.33
CA SER A 112 -0.09 16.88 -9.48
C SER A 112 -0.47 17.82 -8.33
N LEU A 113 -1.68 17.66 -7.76
CA LEU A 113 -2.10 18.38 -6.56
C LEU A 113 -1.38 17.87 -5.29
N ASN A 114 -1.15 16.56 -5.21
CA ASN A 114 -0.40 15.91 -4.15
C ASN A 114 0.42 14.73 -4.67
N ALA A 115 1.72 14.96 -4.92
CA ALA A 115 2.61 13.94 -5.42
C ALA A 115 2.85 12.79 -4.41
N ASP A 116 2.58 13.00 -3.12
CA ASP A 116 2.79 12.02 -2.05
C ASP A 116 1.53 11.22 -1.69
N ASP A 117 0.43 11.40 -2.43
CA ASP A 117 -0.83 10.68 -2.21
C ASP A 117 -0.62 9.16 -2.35
N GLY A 118 -0.34 8.53 -1.20
CA GLY A 118 -0.03 7.11 -1.11
C GLY A 118 -1.25 6.24 -1.40
N ILE A 119 -2.45 6.73 -1.10
CA ILE A 119 -3.70 6.03 -1.38
C ILE A 119 -3.91 5.94 -2.89
N THR A 120 -3.82 7.06 -3.61
CA THR A 120 -3.97 7.07 -5.07
C THR A 120 -2.88 6.25 -5.77
N LYS A 121 -1.62 6.35 -5.30
CA LYS A 121 -0.53 5.50 -5.81
C LYS A 121 -0.83 4.01 -5.62
N ALA A 122 -1.30 3.61 -4.44
CA ALA A 122 -1.66 2.22 -4.17
C ALA A 122 -2.80 1.74 -5.08
N THR A 123 -3.85 2.54 -5.26
CA THR A 123 -4.93 2.24 -6.21
C THR A 123 -4.42 2.00 -7.63
N LEU A 124 -3.49 2.85 -8.11
CA LEU A 124 -2.90 2.69 -9.44
C LEU A 124 -2.02 1.44 -9.54
N VAL A 125 -1.23 1.13 -8.51
CA VAL A 125 -0.45 -0.12 -8.44
C VAL A 125 -1.38 -1.33 -8.60
N ASP A 126 -2.44 -1.40 -7.78
CA ASP A 126 -3.36 -2.53 -7.77
C ASP A 126 -4.10 -2.65 -9.11
N TYR A 127 -4.52 -1.53 -9.70
CA TYR A 127 -5.17 -1.50 -11.00
C TYR A 127 -4.28 -2.10 -12.11
N TYR A 128 -3.06 -1.57 -12.23
CA TYR A 128 -2.14 -2.00 -13.28
C TYR A 128 -1.67 -3.44 -13.06
N GLU A 129 -1.43 -3.85 -11.82
CA GLU A 129 -1.06 -5.23 -11.52
C GLU A 129 -2.20 -6.21 -11.84
N GLN A 130 -3.46 -5.91 -11.51
CA GLN A 130 -4.59 -6.77 -11.87
C GLN A 130 -4.76 -6.89 -13.39
N LYS A 131 -4.56 -5.78 -14.12
CA LYS A 131 -4.58 -5.78 -15.58
C LYS A 131 -3.42 -6.60 -16.15
N ALA A 132 -2.22 -6.45 -15.59
CA ALA A 132 -1.03 -7.23 -15.96
C ALA A 132 -1.23 -8.72 -15.72
N ASN A 133 -1.76 -9.12 -14.55
CA ASN A 133 -2.01 -10.51 -14.19
C ASN A 133 -3.00 -11.19 -15.15
N ARG A 134 -4.04 -10.46 -15.59
CA ARG A 134 -4.99 -10.96 -16.61
C ARG A 134 -4.29 -11.22 -17.94
N LEU A 135 -3.56 -10.22 -18.46
CA LEU A 135 -2.79 -10.34 -19.69
C LEU A 135 -1.74 -11.46 -19.61
N TYR A 136 -1.10 -11.61 -18.45
CA TYR A 136 -0.12 -12.67 -18.21
C TYR A 136 -0.78 -14.05 -18.29
N GLY A 137 -1.96 -14.22 -17.67
CA GLY A 137 -2.77 -15.44 -17.77
C GLY A 137 -3.19 -15.76 -19.20
N ASP A 138 -3.50 -14.74 -19.99
CA ASP A 138 -3.84 -14.83 -21.42
C ASP A 138 -2.60 -15.04 -22.31
N LYS A 139 -1.40 -15.14 -21.72
CA LYS A 139 -0.11 -15.30 -22.40
C LYS A 139 0.28 -14.13 -23.30
N TRP A 140 -0.27 -12.95 -23.02
CA TRP A 140 0.08 -11.67 -23.65
C TRP A 140 1.20 -11.03 -22.84
N PHE A 141 2.36 -11.70 -22.85
CA PHE A 141 3.49 -11.36 -21.99
C PHE A 141 4.08 -9.97 -22.25
N PRO A 142 4.21 -9.47 -23.51
CA PRO A 142 4.67 -8.10 -23.75
C PRO A 142 3.74 -7.05 -23.15
N GLU A 143 2.43 -7.24 -23.29
CA GLU A 143 1.42 -6.33 -22.77
C GLU A 143 1.36 -6.40 -21.24
N ALA A 144 1.44 -7.61 -20.67
CA ALA A 144 1.51 -7.82 -19.23
C ALA A 144 2.73 -7.10 -18.63
N LYS A 145 3.90 -7.23 -19.25
CA LYS A 145 5.12 -6.51 -18.88
C LYS A 145 4.87 -5.01 -18.81
N GLY A 146 4.31 -4.41 -19.87
CA GLY A 146 4.04 -2.97 -19.91
C GLY A 146 3.09 -2.52 -18.78
N GLN A 147 2.13 -3.35 -18.38
CA GLN A 147 1.28 -3.05 -17.24
C GLN A 147 2.00 -3.18 -15.88
N TYR A 148 2.87 -4.19 -15.70
CA TYR A 148 3.71 -4.26 -14.49
C TYR A 148 4.67 -3.07 -14.37
N GLU A 149 5.23 -2.59 -15.48
CA GLU A 149 6.05 -1.38 -15.51
C GLU A 149 5.24 -0.16 -15.07
N ASN A 150 4.00 -0.02 -15.54
CA ASN A 150 3.11 1.05 -15.07
C ASN A 150 2.83 0.95 -13.57
N ALA A 151 2.58 -0.26 -13.04
CA ALA A 151 2.43 -0.46 -11.59
C ALA A 151 3.70 -0.05 -10.82
N LEU A 152 4.88 -0.41 -11.34
CA LEU A 152 6.17 -0.14 -10.69
C LEU A 152 6.46 1.37 -10.55
N ARG A 153 5.95 2.20 -11.48
CA ARG A 153 6.08 3.67 -11.43
C ARG A 153 5.44 4.29 -10.20
N TYR A 154 4.37 3.68 -9.68
CA TYR A 154 3.63 4.19 -8.52
C TYR A 154 3.98 3.44 -7.22
N ALA A 155 4.63 2.29 -7.30
CA ALA A 155 5.00 1.48 -6.15
C ALA A 155 6.07 2.16 -5.28
N THR A 156 5.68 2.53 -4.06
CA THR A 156 6.57 3.12 -3.04
C THR A 156 7.15 2.08 -2.08
N ASN A 157 6.43 0.98 -1.85
CA ASN A 157 6.86 -0.09 -0.95
C ASN A 157 7.99 -0.95 -1.60
N PRO A 158 9.16 -1.11 -0.96
CA PRO A 158 10.28 -1.88 -1.52
C PRO A 158 9.94 -3.33 -1.86
N THR A 159 9.21 -4.03 -0.98
CA THR A 159 8.78 -5.42 -1.22
C THR A 159 7.85 -5.52 -2.42
N LYS A 160 6.92 -4.57 -2.56
CA LYS A 160 6.03 -4.50 -3.73
C LYS A 160 6.81 -4.26 -5.01
N ARG A 161 7.79 -3.35 -5.00
CA ARG A 161 8.68 -3.09 -6.13
C ARG A 161 9.44 -4.33 -6.57
N SER A 162 10.08 -5.05 -5.64
CA SER A 162 10.79 -6.30 -5.94
C SER A 162 9.87 -7.38 -6.53
N THR A 163 8.62 -7.44 -6.06
CA THR A 163 7.62 -8.37 -6.61
C THR A 163 7.27 -8.02 -8.06
N LEU A 164 7.03 -6.74 -8.35
CA LEU A 164 6.73 -6.27 -9.71
C LEU A 164 7.94 -6.46 -10.64
N GLU A 165 9.16 -6.22 -10.18
CA GLU A 165 10.39 -6.47 -10.94
C GLU A 165 10.56 -7.95 -11.31
N LEU A 166 10.21 -8.88 -10.41
CA LEU A 166 10.19 -10.31 -10.71
C LEU A 166 9.15 -10.63 -11.79
N GLN A 167 7.94 -10.06 -11.69
CA GLN A 167 6.88 -10.27 -12.68
C GLN A 167 7.25 -9.71 -14.07
N ILE A 168 7.96 -8.58 -14.12
CA ILE A 168 8.53 -8.02 -15.35
C ILE A 168 9.51 -9.01 -15.98
N ARG A 169 10.52 -9.48 -15.22
CA ARG A 169 11.50 -10.46 -15.71
C ARG A 169 10.84 -11.74 -16.22
N ASN A 170 9.87 -12.26 -15.47
CA ASN A 170 9.15 -13.47 -15.88
C ASN A 170 8.36 -13.25 -17.19
N SER A 171 7.79 -12.06 -17.38
CA SER A 171 7.10 -11.72 -18.64
C SER A 171 8.09 -11.66 -19.82
N GLU A 172 9.30 -11.14 -19.61
CA GLU A 172 10.35 -11.13 -20.63
C GLU A 172 10.79 -12.56 -21.00
N GLU A 173 11.09 -13.40 -20.02
CA GLU A 173 11.52 -14.78 -20.24
C GLU A 173 10.47 -15.61 -20.98
N ASN A 174 9.19 -15.44 -20.65
CA ASN A 174 8.09 -16.13 -21.33
C ASN A 174 7.85 -15.60 -22.74
N THR A 175 8.07 -14.30 -22.98
CA THR A 175 8.04 -13.73 -24.33
C THR A 175 9.11 -14.39 -25.20
N ILE A 176 10.36 -14.45 -24.71
CA ILE A 176 11.48 -15.07 -25.42
C ILE A 176 11.22 -16.56 -25.67
N SER A 177 10.73 -17.28 -24.65
CA SER A 177 10.43 -18.71 -24.75
C SER A 177 9.36 -18.98 -25.82
N LYS A 178 8.30 -18.18 -25.87
CA LYS A 178 7.23 -18.29 -26.87
C LYS A 178 7.79 -18.12 -28.29
N VAL A 179 8.62 -17.08 -28.51
CA VAL A 179 9.27 -16.84 -29.80
C VAL A 179 10.11 -18.04 -30.22
N ILE A 180 10.94 -18.59 -29.32
CA ILE A 180 11.78 -19.77 -29.62
C ILE A 180 10.91 -20.98 -30.01
N THR A 181 9.84 -21.29 -29.26
CA THR A 181 8.94 -22.40 -29.60
C THR A 181 8.19 -22.22 -30.90
N ASP A 182 7.85 -20.99 -31.29
CA ASP A 182 7.16 -20.72 -32.56
C ASP A 182 8.13 -20.80 -33.76
N THR A 183 9.44 -20.67 -33.53
CA THR A 183 10.46 -20.68 -34.59
C THR A 183 11.09 -22.07 -34.82
N GLU A 184 11.04 -22.97 -33.84
CA GLU A 184 11.60 -24.33 -33.93
C GLU A 184 10.54 -25.44 -33.79
N VAL A 185 10.28 -26.18 -34.87
CA VAL A 185 9.69 -27.53 -34.76
C VAL A 185 10.75 -28.46 -34.15
N ALA A 186 10.94 -28.49 -32.81
CA ALA A 186 11.38 -29.68 -32.06
C ALA A 186 11.82 -29.42 -30.59
N ARG A 187 11.30 -30.29 -29.72
CA ARG A 187 11.87 -30.88 -28.49
C ARG A 187 12.28 -29.93 -27.34
N PRO A 188 11.47 -29.87 -26.26
CA PRO A 188 11.88 -29.16 -25.05
C PRO A 188 13.05 -29.87 -24.36
N SER A 189 14.11 -29.10 -24.09
CA SER A 189 15.11 -29.44 -23.08
C SER A 189 14.42 -29.53 -21.72
N LYS A 190 14.33 -30.76 -21.17
CA LYS A 190 13.61 -31.12 -19.93
C LYS A 190 13.96 -30.29 -18.68
N ARG A 191 14.98 -29.43 -18.71
CA ARG A 191 15.48 -28.67 -17.54
C ARG A 191 15.05 -27.20 -17.51
N ILE A 192 14.72 -26.60 -18.64
CA ILE A 192 14.18 -25.22 -18.69
C ILE A 192 12.71 -25.23 -18.25
N GLY A 193 11.96 -26.26 -18.65
CA GLY A 193 10.57 -26.44 -18.22
C GLY A 193 10.38 -26.54 -16.71
N LEU A 194 11.30 -27.20 -15.97
CA LEU A 194 11.14 -27.39 -14.53
C LEU A 194 11.26 -26.08 -13.74
N LYS A 195 12.13 -25.15 -14.15
CA LYS A 195 12.33 -23.85 -13.49
C LYS A 195 11.14 -22.90 -13.74
N LEU A 196 10.65 -22.87 -14.98
CA LEU A 196 9.47 -22.07 -15.37
C LEU A 196 8.19 -22.55 -14.67
N LEU A 197 8.04 -23.87 -14.50
CA LEU A 197 6.86 -24.44 -13.83
C LEU A 197 6.85 -24.09 -12.33
N THR A 198 7.99 -24.12 -11.66
CA THR A 198 8.08 -23.70 -10.24
C THR A 198 7.83 -22.21 -10.05
N GLY A 199 8.33 -21.33 -10.93
CA GLY A 199 8.07 -19.90 -10.86
C GLY A 199 6.59 -19.55 -11.13
N ALA A 200 5.99 -20.15 -12.16
CA ALA A 200 4.58 -19.95 -12.48
C ALA A 200 3.64 -20.48 -11.37
N VAL A 201 3.97 -21.62 -10.76
CA VAL A 201 3.22 -22.18 -9.62
C VAL A 201 3.38 -21.31 -8.37
N ALA A 202 4.57 -20.78 -8.09
CA ALA A 202 4.79 -19.87 -6.96
C ALA A 202 3.95 -18.60 -7.07
N ILE A 203 3.90 -18.01 -8.27
CA ILE A 203 3.17 -16.77 -8.55
C ILE A 203 1.66 -17.02 -8.59
N GLY A 204 1.22 -18.09 -9.26
CA GLY A 204 -0.18 -18.49 -9.31
C GLY A 204 -0.73 -18.79 -7.91
N ALA A 205 0.02 -19.54 -7.09
CA ALA A 205 -0.37 -19.84 -5.72
C ALA A 205 -0.32 -18.59 -4.82
N GLY A 206 0.70 -17.72 -4.98
CA GLY A 206 0.81 -16.47 -4.23
C GLY A 206 -0.32 -15.49 -4.53
N ALA A 207 -0.63 -15.28 -5.82
CA ALA A 207 -1.73 -14.42 -6.26
C ALA A 207 -3.08 -14.96 -5.79
N TYR A 208 -3.31 -16.28 -5.91
CA TYR A 208 -4.54 -16.90 -5.42
C TYR A 208 -4.67 -16.80 -3.90
N ALA A 209 -3.57 -16.95 -3.15
CA ALA A 209 -3.55 -16.74 -1.71
C ALA A 209 -3.90 -15.28 -1.33
N MET A 210 -3.44 -14.28 -2.10
CA MET A 210 -3.83 -12.89 -1.87
C MET A 210 -5.32 -12.67 -2.12
N VAL A 211 -5.88 -13.21 -3.21
CA VAL A 211 -7.33 -13.13 -3.51
C VAL A 211 -8.17 -13.76 -2.40
N LEU A 212 -7.77 -14.92 -1.88
CA LEU A 212 -8.46 -15.56 -0.75
C LEU A 212 -8.41 -14.69 0.51
N ARG A 213 -7.29 -14.00 0.76
CA ARG A 213 -7.12 -13.12 1.91
C ARG A 213 -7.96 -11.86 1.79
N THR A 214 -8.01 -11.23 0.62
CA THR A 214 -8.80 -10.02 0.39
C THR A 214 -10.30 -10.30 0.41
N ASP A 215 -10.76 -11.40 -0.20
CA ASP A 215 -12.16 -11.86 -0.12
C ASP A 215 -12.60 -12.08 1.33
N TYR A 216 -11.77 -12.75 2.13
CA TYR A 216 -12.06 -12.96 3.55
C TYR A 216 -12.14 -11.65 4.33
N GLN A 217 -11.18 -10.73 4.16
CA GLN A 217 -11.18 -9.43 4.84
C GLN A 217 -12.40 -8.57 4.46
N ALA A 218 -12.77 -8.56 3.18
CA ALA A 218 -13.96 -7.83 2.72
C ALA A 218 -15.24 -8.35 3.36
N LYS A 219 -15.41 -9.68 3.41
CA LYS A 219 -16.58 -10.31 4.05
C LYS A 219 -16.60 -10.14 5.56
N LEU A 220 -15.44 -10.13 6.21
CA LEU A 220 -15.32 -9.90 7.64
C LEU A 220 -15.61 -8.44 8.01
N ASN A 221 -15.19 -7.48 7.18
CA ASN A 221 -15.56 -6.08 7.33
C ASN A 221 -17.07 -5.87 7.17
N LYS A 222 -17.68 -6.50 6.16
CA LYS A 222 -19.13 -6.47 5.95
C LYS A 222 -19.89 -7.08 7.12
N LEU A 223 -19.41 -8.20 7.68
CA LEU A 223 -19.99 -8.80 8.88
C LEU A 223 -19.92 -7.84 10.08
N ASN A 224 -18.78 -7.18 10.30
CA ASN A 224 -18.62 -6.22 11.38
C ASN A 224 -19.51 -4.98 11.20
N GLU A 225 -19.68 -4.51 9.97
CA GLU A 225 -20.57 -3.39 9.63
C GLU A 225 -22.04 -3.74 9.89
N VAL A 226 -22.49 -4.92 9.42
CA VAL A 226 -23.84 -5.42 9.70
C VAL A 226 -24.02 -5.61 11.19
N GLY A 227 -23.05 -6.21 11.89
CA GLY A 227 -23.07 -6.41 13.34
C GLY A 227 -23.31 -5.12 14.11
N ARG A 228 -22.54 -4.06 13.83
CA ARG A 228 -22.72 -2.74 14.47
C ARG A 228 -24.07 -2.09 14.18
N THR A 229 -24.70 -2.46 13.06
CA THR A 229 -25.99 -1.89 12.63
C THR A 229 -27.16 -2.63 13.28
N VAL A 230 -27.06 -3.95 13.41
CA VAL A 230 -28.14 -4.81 13.93
C VAL A 230 -28.07 -5.03 15.44
N ASP A 231 -26.89 -4.86 16.03
CA ASP A 231 -26.59 -4.98 17.46
C ASP A 231 -25.60 -3.85 17.88
N PRO A 232 -26.09 -2.61 18.05
CA PRO A 232 -25.24 -1.46 18.38
C PRO A 232 -24.67 -1.52 19.80
N ASP A 233 -25.43 -2.12 20.72
CA ASP A 233 -25.09 -2.23 22.14
C ASP A 233 -24.20 -3.45 22.44
N ASN A 234 -23.99 -4.31 21.42
CA ASN A 234 -23.21 -5.54 21.49
C ASN A 234 -23.69 -6.47 22.61
N ASP A 235 -25.01 -6.57 22.75
CA ASP A 235 -25.68 -7.39 23.77
C ASP A 235 -26.09 -8.78 23.23
N GLY A 236 -25.91 -9.01 21.93
CA GLY A 236 -26.24 -10.25 21.23
C GLY A 236 -27.73 -10.38 20.87
N ILE A 237 -28.53 -9.33 21.03
CA ILE A 237 -29.98 -9.35 20.82
C ILE A 237 -30.33 -8.63 19.51
N ILE A 238 -30.68 -9.40 18.48
CA ILE A 238 -31.13 -8.83 17.19
C ILE A 238 -32.66 -8.70 17.20
N ASN A 239 -33.14 -7.47 17.32
CA ASN A 239 -34.54 -7.13 17.60
C ASN A 239 -35.53 -7.33 16.44
N THR A 240 -35.06 -7.59 15.21
CA THR A 240 -35.95 -7.80 14.06
C THR A 240 -35.59 -9.06 13.26
N PRO A 241 -36.60 -9.81 12.76
CA PRO A 241 -36.35 -11.00 11.94
C PRO A 241 -35.55 -10.71 10.66
N ASP A 242 -35.70 -9.52 10.08
CA ASP A 242 -35.00 -9.13 8.86
C ASP A 242 -33.54 -8.76 9.14
N ALA A 243 -33.26 -8.06 10.25
CA ALA A 243 -31.89 -7.81 10.69
C ALA A 243 -31.15 -9.12 11.01
N TYR A 244 -31.85 -10.08 11.62
CA TYR A 244 -31.29 -11.41 11.89
C TYR A 244 -30.91 -12.14 10.60
N ARG A 245 -31.79 -12.10 9.57
CA ARG A 245 -31.50 -12.70 8.26
C ARG A 245 -30.30 -12.06 7.57
N GLN A 246 -30.15 -10.74 7.66
CA GLN A 246 -29.00 -10.04 7.10
C GLN A 246 -27.70 -10.39 7.81
N TYR A 247 -27.71 -10.44 9.14
CA TYR A 247 -26.57 -10.87 9.95
C TYR A 247 -26.19 -12.32 9.66
N ALA A 248 -27.16 -13.24 9.65
CA ALA A 248 -26.95 -14.66 9.38
C ALA A 248 -26.35 -14.89 7.98
N SER A 249 -26.81 -14.15 6.97
CA SER A 249 -26.26 -14.19 5.61
C SER A 249 -24.81 -13.71 5.57
N ALA A 250 -24.51 -12.54 6.16
CA ALA A 250 -23.15 -12.00 6.23
C ALA A 250 -22.20 -12.93 7.01
N TYR A 251 -22.70 -13.56 8.07
CA TYR A 251 -21.97 -14.54 8.86
C TYR A 251 -21.65 -15.79 8.04
N ALA A 252 -22.64 -16.37 7.34
CA ALA A 252 -22.45 -17.52 6.46
C ALA A 252 -21.43 -17.22 5.34
N ASP A 253 -21.48 -16.02 4.76
CA ASP A 253 -20.51 -15.58 3.75
C ASP A 253 -19.08 -15.53 4.30
N ALA A 254 -18.90 -14.94 5.48
CA ALA A 254 -17.61 -14.86 6.16
C ALA A 254 -17.10 -16.25 6.58
N GLU A 255 -17.98 -17.13 7.04
CA GLU A 255 -17.65 -18.51 7.41
C GLU A 255 -17.19 -19.32 6.19
N VAL A 256 -17.88 -19.20 5.05
CA VAL A 256 -17.46 -19.85 3.79
C VAL A 256 -16.08 -19.37 3.36
N ALA A 257 -15.77 -18.08 3.51
CA ALA A 257 -14.44 -17.55 3.24
C ALA A 257 -13.40 -18.01 4.27
N GLN A 258 -13.77 -18.15 5.56
CA GLN A 258 -12.91 -18.67 6.61
C GLN A 258 -12.55 -20.14 6.38
N ARG A 259 -13.48 -20.96 5.88
CA ARG A 259 -13.21 -22.37 5.53
C ARG A 259 -12.16 -22.51 4.43
N LYS A 260 -12.00 -21.48 3.58
CA LYS A 260 -10.92 -21.40 2.57
C LYS A 260 -9.55 -21.02 3.16
N ASN A 261 -9.44 -20.77 4.46
CA ASN A 261 -8.15 -20.49 5.12
C ASN A 261 -7.17 -21.69 5.01
N GLY A 262 -7.70 -22.92 4.94
CA GLY A 262 -6.90 -24.11 4.63
C GLY A 262 -6.23 -24.01 3.25
N LEU A 263 -6.98 -23.59 2.22
CA LEU A 263 -6.48 -23.34 0.87
C LEU A 263 -5.48 -22.19 0.84
N TYR A 264 -5.74 -21.09 1.57
CA TYR A 264 -4.79 -19.99 1.72
C TYR A 264 -3.44 -20.47 2.26
N LYS A 265 -3.45 -21.22 3.38
CA LYS A 265 -2.22 -21.78 3.98
C LYS A 265 -1.51 -22.75 3.04
N ALA A 266 -2.25 -23.57 2.32
CA ALA A 266 -1.69 -24.48 1.33
C ALA A 266 -1.01 -23.72 0.17
N CYS A 267 -1.66 -22.70 -0.39
CA CYS A 267 -1.10 -21.86 -1.44
C CYS A 267 0.13 -21.08 -0.97
N LEU A 268 0.11 -20.54 0.25
CA LEU A 268 1.27 -19.87 0.85
C LEU A 268 2.42 -20.85 1.07
N GLY A 269 2.14 -22.07 1.53
CA GLY A 269 3.13 -23.13 1.70
C GLY A 269 3.75 -23.58 0.38
N ILE A 270 2.93 -23.73 -0.68
CA ILE A 270 3.39 -24.05 -2.04
C ILE A 270 4.27 -22.92 -2.57
N ALA A 271 3.84 -21.66 -2.43
CA ALA A 271 4.62 -20.50 -2.87
C ALA A 271 5.97 -20.42 -2.13
N ALA A 272 5.97 -20.57 -0.80
CA ALA A 272 7.20 -20.56 -0.01
C ALA A 272 8.14 -21.73 -0.38
N THR A 273 7.59 -22.93 -0.59
CA THR A 273 8.37 -24.11 -0.98
C THR A 273 8.97 -23.95 -2.36
N ALA A 274 8.23 -23.39 -3.31
CA ALA A 274 8.72 -23.11 -4.65
C ALA A 274 9.87 -22.09 -4.64
N VAL A 275 9.76 -21.02 -3.84
CA VAL A 275 10.84 -20.04 -3.63
C VAL A 275 12.08 -20.69 -3.03
N LEU A 276 11.92 -21.55 -2.02
CA LEU A 276 13.03 -22.29 -1.41
C LEU A 276 13.72 -23.23 -2.39
N LEU A 277 12.95 -23.95 -3.21
CA LEU A 277 13.46 -24.84 -4.26
C LEU A 277 14.23 -24.07 -5.34
N GLU A 278 13.68 -22.94 -5.78
CA GLU A 278 14.32 -22.07 -6.77
C GLU A 278 15.63 -21.51 -6.23
N THR A 279 15.63 -21.02 -4.98
CA THR A 279 16.82 -20.54 -4.28
C THR A 279 17.87 -21.64 -4.14
N TYR A 280 17.47 -22.85 -3.75
CA TYR A 280 18.35 -24.01 -3.64
C TYR A 280 19.01 -24.39 -4.99
N LEU A 281 18.22 -24.38 -6.07
CA LEU A 281 18.69 -24.67 -7.42
C LEU A 281 19.59 -23.57 -8.01
N LEU A 282 19.47 -22.33 -7.54
CA LEU A 282 20.34 -21.21 -7.93
C LEU A 282 21.70 -21.27 -7.22
N ILE A 283 21.73 -21.67 -5.95
CA ILE A 283 22.97 -21.71 -5.15
C ILE A 283 23.83 -22.92 -5.53
N ARG A 284 23.25 -24.08 -5.80
CA ARG A 284 24.02 -25.26 -6.22
C ARG A 284 24.22 -25.27 -7.74
N LYS A 285 25.41 -24.85 -8.19
CA LYS A 285 25.89 -25.20 -9.53
C LYS A 285 25.94 -26.73 -9.66
N PRO A 286 25.23 -27.36 -10.61
CA PRO A 286 25.26 -28.80 -10.74
C PRO A 286 26.67 -29.24 -11.16
N LYS A 287 27.17 -30.32 -10.55
CA LYS A 287 28.36 -31.01 -11.09
C LYS A 287 28.06 -31.38 -12.53
N VAL A 288 28.90 -30.91 -13.45
CA VAL A 288 28.87 -31.35 -14.85
C VAL A 288 29.04 -32.86 -14.80
N ARG A 289 27.97 -33.60 -15.12
CA ARG A 289 28.14 -35.02 -15.43
C ARG A 289 28.82 -35.02 -16.78
N GLU A 290 30.11 -35.32 -16.79
CA GLU A 290 30.78 -35.67 -18.03
C GLU A 290 29.97 -36.82 -18.63
N THR A 291 29.34 -36.57 -19.77
CA THR A 291 28.74 -37.63 -20.54
C THR A 291 29.86 -38.58 -20.93
N ALA A 292 29.67 -39.88 -20.70
CA ALA A 292 30.67 -40.89 -21.06
C ALA A 292 31.11 -40.73 -22.51
N LEU A 293 30.23 -40.22 -23.39
CA LEU A 293 30.52 -39.80 -24.74
C LEU A 293 30.72 -38.27 -24.81
N GLN A 294 31.90 -37.82 -25.19
CA GLN A 294 32.21 -36.43 -25.54
C GLN A 294 32.58 -36.34 -27.02
N VAL A 295 32.05 -35.33 -27.70
CA VAL A 295 32.24 -35.13 -29.14
C VAL A 295 32.91 -33.77 -29.31
N ASN A 296 34.20 -33.76 -29.62
CA ASN A 296 34.99 -32.54 -29.73
C ASN A 296 35.47 -32.34 -31.18
N PRO A 297 35.55 -31.10 -31.68
CA PRO A 297 36.19 -30.83 -32.97
C PRO A 297 37.67 -31.22 -32.93
N SER A 298 38.14 -31.94 -33.93
CA SER A 298 39.55 -32.33 -34.05
C SER A 298 40.41 -31.09 -34.32
N SER A 299 41.45 -30.87 -33.52
CA SER A 299 42.38 -29.75 -33.70
C SER A 299 43.43 -29.99 -34.81
N HIS A 300 43.50 -31.22 -35.34
CA HIS A 300 44.55 -31.64 -36.29
C HIS A 300 43.98 -32.19 -37.61
N SER A 301 42.66 -32.25 -37.76
CA SER A 301 42.01 -32.73 -38.98
C SER A 301 40.61 -32.17 -39.14
N TRP A 302 40.10 -32.14 -40.37
CA TRP A 302 38.70 -31.85 -40.62
C TRP A 302 37.87 -33.09 -40.22
N GLY A 303 37.49 -33.16 -38.94
CA GLY A 303 36.81 -34.31 -38.39
C GLY A 303 36.35 -34.10 -36.95
N VAL A 304 35.53 -35.04 -36.47
CA VAL A 304 34.96 -35.01 -35.13
C VAL A 304 35.62 -36.11 -34.29
N ALA A 305 36.23 -35.73 -33.17
CA ALA A 305 36.81 -36.67 -32.22
C ALA A 305 35.74 -37.12 -31.22
N VAL A 306 35.45 -38.42 -31.20
CA VAL A 306 34.56 -39.03 -30.21
C VAL A 306 35.41 -39.64 -29.12
N ARG A 307 35.29 -39.11 -27.90
CA ARG A 307 35.97 -39.62 -26.71
C ARG A 307 34.96 -40.34 -25.84
N TYR A 308 35.24 -41.61 -25.52
CA TYR A 308 34.47 -42.37 -24.55
C TYR A 308 35.27 -42.56 -23.26
N SER A 309 34.72 -42.15 -22.11
CA SER A 309 35.36 -42.30 -20.79
C SER A 309 34.52 -43.28 -19.96
N PHE A 310 35.16 -44.35 -19.49
CA PHE A 310 34.59 -45.36 -18.59
C PHE A 310 34.87 -45.03 -17.12
#